data_AF-A0A5N5LNG2-F1
#
_entry.id   AF-A0A5N5LNG2-F1
#
_cell.length_a   1.000
_cell.length_b   1.000
_cell.length_c   1.000
_cell.angle_alpha   90.00
_cell.angle_beta   90.00
_cell.angle_gamma   90.00
#
_symmetry.space_group_name_H-M   'P 1'
#
loop_
_entity.id
_entity.type
_entity.pdbx_description
1 polymer ?
#
loop_
_entity_poly.entity_id
_entity_poly.type
_entity_poly.pdbx_seq_one_letter_code
_entity_poly.pdbx_strand_id
1 'polypeptide(L)'
;MAVGILEVQLVNAKGLRGTDFFGDMDPYVIVQYKSQERKSGVARGQGGHPVWNERLTFKVEYPGQGSEYKLSLNIMDKDTFSSDDFIGGAKIYVKDLLTSGVQNGTAELHPSNYRVVDASQSYVGEIEVGVTFTLKHPYKFSYPRRNRYMMEKSTADGMKAVFRSAAVLFGMNFLCLQWRLWLEIFGRPCNFL
;
A
#
# COMPACT_ATOMS: atom_id res chain seq x y z
N MET A 1 10.44 7.73 6.03
CA MET A 1 9.05 7.83 5.54
C MET A 1 8.91 6.88 4.37
N ALA A 2 7.92 5.99 4.41
CA ALA A 2 7.58 5.14 3.28
C ALA A 2 6.81 5.99 2.27
N VAL A 3 7.22 5.92 1.00
CA VAL A 3 6.53 6.58 -0.11
C VAL A 3 5.87 5.50 -0.94
N GLY A 4 4.61 5.69 -1.30
CA GLY A 4 3.88 4.76 -2.16
C GLY A 4 2.97 5.48 -3.12
N ILE A 5 2.32 4.68 -3.95
CA ILE A 5 1.26 5.12 -4.86
C ILE A 5 -0.05 4.54 -4.34
N LEU A 6 -1.03 5.40 -4.16
CA LEU A 6 -2.42 5.05 -3.90
C LEU A 6 -3.17 5.16 -5.23
N GLU A 7 -3.60 4.03 -5.77
CA GLU A 7 -4.46 3.93 -6.93
C GLU A 7 -5.91 3.87 -6.44
N VAL A 8 -6.74 4.79 -6.92
CA VAL A 8 -8.18 4.85 -6.68
C VAL A 8 -8.86 4.46 -7.97
N GLN A 9 -9.54 3.31 -7.97
CA GLN A 9 -10.31 2.81 -9.10
C GLN A 9 -11.76 3.25 -8.96
N LEU A 10 -12.22 4.10 -9.88
CA LEU A 10 -13.61 4.50 -10.01
C LEU A 10 -14.29 3.59 -11.03
N VAL A 11 -15.25 2.78 -10.59
CA VAL A 11 -15.93 1.82 -11.47
C VAL A 11 -17.19 2.48 -12.06
N ASN A 12 -18.21 2.65 -11.22
CA ASN A 12 -19.50 3.22 -11.60
C ASN A 12 -20.19 3.91 -10.40
N ALA A 13 -21.24 4.67 -10.67
CA ALA A 13 -22.19 5.11 -9.66
C ALA A 13 -23.61 4.74 -10.08
N LYS A 14 -24.49 4.54 -9.10
CA LYS A 14 -25.88 4.16 -9.31
C LYS A 14 -26.80 4.92 -8.36
N GLY A 15 -27.97 5.29 -8.88
CA GLY A 15 -29.05 5.86 -8.10
C GLY A 15 -28.75 7.26 -7.59
N LEU A 16 -28.03 8.08 -8.37
CA LEU A 16 -27.72 9.48 -8.06
C LEU A 16 -29.00 10.34 -8.10
N ARG A 17 -29.47 10.82 -6.95
CA ARG A 17 -30.65 11.68 -6.77
C ARG A 17 -30.36 13.08 -7.29
N GLY A 18 -31.27 13.60 -8.11
CA GLY A 18 -31.05 14.75 -9.01
C GLY A 18 -31.31 14.40 -10.48
N THR A 19 -31.37 13.10 -10.79
CA THR A 19 -31.72 12.50 -12.09
C THR A 19 -33.18 12.69 -12.54
N ASP A 20 -33.96 13.58 -11.93
CA ASP A 20 -35.38 13.77 -12.28
C ASP A 20 -35.60 14.28 -13.72
N PHE A 21 -34.54 14.64 -14.46
CA PHE A 21 -34.64 14.94 -15.88
C PHE A 21 -33.58 14.13 -16.65
N PHE A 22 -34.07 13.22 -17.49
CA PHE A 22 -33.36 12.56 -18.60
C PHE A 22 -32.83 13.58 -19.63
N GLY A 23 -32.06 14.57 -19.19
CA GLY A 23 -31.27 15.50 -20.01
C GLY A 23 -29.80 15.19 -19.84
N ASP A 24 -28.97 15.65 -20.77
CA ASP A 24 -27.52 15.44 -20.87
C ASP A 24 -26.74 15.77 -19.58
N MET A 25 -26.81 14.91 -18.55
CA MET A 25 -25.93 14.97 -17.40
C MET A 25 -24.57 14.41 -17.78
N ASP A 26 -23.55 15.16 -17.41
CA ASP A 26 -22.14 14.92 -17.67
C ASP A 26 -21.42 14.76 -16.31
N PRO A 27 -21.76 13.74 -15.48
CA PRO A 27 -21.22 13.63 -14.14
C PRO A 27 -19.72 13.27 -14.17
N TYR A 28 -18.97 13.92 -13.30
CA TYR A 28 -17.55 13.69 -13.07
C TYR A 28 -17.23 13.64 -11.58
N VAL A 29 -16.19 12.90 -11.23
CA VAL A 29 -15.79 12.70 -9.84
C VAL A 29 -14.47 13.40 -9.58
N ILE A 30 -14.47 14.30 -8.61
CA ILE A 30 -13.28 14.94 -8.07
C ILE A 30 -12.83 14.12 -6.87
N VAL A 31 -11.66 13.52 -6.98
CA VAL A 31 -11.01 12.77 -5.91
C VAL A 31 -9.91 13.63 -5.30
N GLN A 32 -10.08 13.95 -4.03
CA GLN A 32 -9.16 14.78 -3.27
C GLN A 32 -8.50 13.95 -2.16
N TYR A 33 -7.17 13.97 -2.15
CA TYR A 33 -6.34 13.34 -1.13
C TYR A 33 -5.27 14.32 -0.64
N LYS A 34 -5.40 14.77 0.61
CA LYS A 34 -4.54 15.82 1.20
C LYS A 34 -4.48 17.05 0.29
N SER A 35 -3.28 17.40 -0.21
CA SER A 35 -3.05 18.52 -1.12
C SER A 35 -3.16 18.15 -2.61
N GLN A 36 -3.43 16.89 -2.93
CA GLN A 36 -3.59 16.44 -4.31
C GLN A 36 -5.07 16.34 -4.66
N GLU A 37 -5.43 16.91 -5.80
CA GLU A 37 -6.74 16.76 -6.41
C GLU A 37 -6.58 16.16 -7.80
N ARG A 38 -7.44 15.21 -8.12
CA ARG A 38 -7.57 14.61 -9.45
C ARG A 38 -9.04 14.54 -9.82
N LYS A 39 -9.34 14.89 -11.05
CA LYS A 39 -10.69 14.81 -11.61
C LYS A 39 -10.74 13.62 -12.54
N SER A 40 -11.83 12.87 -12.49
CA SER A 40 -12.06 11.79 -13.43
C SER A 40 -12.47 12.33 -14.79
N GLY A 41 -12.47 11.45 -15.79
CA GLY A 41 -13.21 11.68 -17.03
C GLY A 41 -14.68 12.05 -16.79
N VAL A 42 -15.25 12.80 -17.73
CA VAL A 42 -16.67 13.20 -17.72
C VAL A 42 -17.48 12.10 -18.40
N ALA A 43 -18.44 11.52 -17.67
CA ALA A 43 -19.27 10.41 -18.15
C ALA A 43 -20.44 10.93 -19.01
N ARG A 44 -20.14 11.37 -20.23
CA ARG A 44 -21.13 12.03 -21.09
C ARG A 44 -22.23 11.10 -21.56
N GLY A 45 -23.48 11.55 -21.43
CA GLY A 45 -24.66 10.84 -21.96
C GLY A 45 -24.98 9.52 -21.26
N GLN A 46 -24.46 9.28 -20.05
CA GLN A 46 -24.72 8.07 -19.27
C GLN A 46 -25.82 8.24 -18.21
N GLY A 47 -26.32 9.47 -18.03
CA GLY A 47 -27.45 9.78 -17.16
C GLY A 47 -27.23 9.30 -15.71
N GLY A 48 -28.23 8.61 -15.14
CA GLY A 48 -28.21 8.14 -13.74
C GLY A 48 -27.31 6.96 -13.41
N HIS A 49 -26.60 6.41 -14.40
CA HIS A 49 -25.69 5.27 -14.24
C HIS A 49 -24.33 5.54 -14.89
N PRO A 50 -23.58 6.56 -14.41
CA PRO A 50 -22.27 6.84 -14.97
C PRO A 50 -21.28 5.72 -14.66
N VAL A 51 -20.47 5.41 -15.67
CA VAL A 51 -19.42 4.40 -15.68
C VAL A 51 -18.14 5.08 -16.12
N TRP A 52 -17.22 5.26 -15.18
CA TRP A 52 -15.93 5.88 -15.45
C TRP A 52 -14.87 4.84 -15.83
N ASN A 53 -14.83 3.71 -15.12
CA ASN A 53 -13.78 2.68 -15.25
C ASN A 53 -12.36 3.27 -15.30
N GLU A 54 -12.12 4.32 -14.52
CA GLU A 54 -10.86 5.06 -14.53
C GLU A 54 -10.08 4.84 -13.24
N ARG A 55 -8.75 4.90 -13.34
CA ARG A 55 -7.84 4.73 -12.21
C ARG A 55 -7.04 6.01 -11.99
N LEU A 56 -7.17 6.59 -10.81
CA LEU A 56 -6.49 7.81 -10.40
C LEU A 56 -5.36 7.46 -9.43
N THR A 57 -4.14 7.83 -9.76
CA THR A 57 -2.97 7.57 -8.92
C THR A 57 -2.56 8.80 -8.13
N PHE A 58 -2.36 8.63 -6.83
CA PHE A 58 -1.92 9.64 -5.89
C PHE A 58 -0.61 9.22 -5.23
N LYS A 59 0.32 10.16 -5.06
CA LYS A 59 1.54 9.90 -4.28
C LYS A 59 1.22 10.03 -2.81
N VAL A 60 1.51 9.01 -2.00
CA VAL A 60 1.21 9.04 -0.57
C VAL A 60 2.43 8.71 0.25
N GLU A 61 2.58 9.39 1.37
CA GLU A 61 3.72 9.25 2.28
C GLU A 61 3.21 8.86 3.65
N TYR A 62 3.78 7.80 4.21
CA TYR A 62 3.40 7.24 5.51
C TYR A 62 4.64 6.98 6.39
N PRO A 63 4.64 7.41 7.66
CA PRO A 63 3.73 8.40 8.24
C PRO A 63 4.01 9.78 7.62
N GLY A 64 2.96 10.48 7.18
CA GLY A 64 3.06 11.84 6.65
C GLY A 64 2.75 12.89 7.72
N GLN A 65 3.12 14.15 7.46
CA GLN A 65 2.61 15.27 8.26
C GLN A 65 1.07 15.38 8.05
N GLY A 66 0.34 15.52 9.16
CA GLY A 66 -1.11 15.54 9.19
C GLY A 66 -1.71 14.13 9.32
N SER A 67 -2.46 13.92 10.41
CA SER A 67 -3.11 12.66 10.80
C SER A 67 -4.31 12.25 9.93
N GLU A 68 -4.59 13.00 8.86
CA GLU A 68 -5.80 12.83 8.06
C GLU A 68 -5.51 12.03 6.78
N TYR A 69 -5.58 10.70 6.89
CA TYR A 69 -5.59 9.78 5.75
C TYR A 69 -7.03 9.58 5.24
N LYS A 70 -7.65 10.69 4.82
CA LYS A 70 -9.01 10.75 4.30
C LYS A 70 -8.97 10.99 2.79
N LEU A 71 -9.74 10.19 2.06
CA LEU A 71 -10.00 10.35 0.63
C LEU A 71 -11.41 10.93 0.50
N SER A 72 -11.53 12.12 -0.08
CA SER A 72 -12.82 12.74 -0.37
C SER A 72 -13.12 12.54 -1.84
N LEU A 73 -14.29 11.99 -2.15
CA LEU A 73 -14.81 11.87 -3.51
C LEU A 73 -16.01 12.81 -3.61
N ASN A 74 -15.98 13.74 -4.56
CA ASN A 74 -17.07 14.67 -4.81
C ASN A 74 -17.56 14.47 -6.24
N ILE A 75 -18.84 14.16 -6.40
CA ILE A 75 -19.52 14.00 -7.68
C ILE A 75 -20.13 15.35 -8.04
N MET A 76 -19.73 15.85 -9.20
CA MET A 76 -20.19 17.11 -9.77
C MET A 76 -20.80 16.82 -11.14
N ASP A 77 -21.82 17.58 -11.54
CA ASP A 77 -22.30 17.61 -12.91
C ASP A 77 -21.56 18.70 -13.68
N LYS A 78 -21.08 18.38 -14.88
CA LYS A 78 -20.40 19.36 -15.72
C LYS A 78 -21.38 19.99 -16.69
N ASP A 79 -21.74 21.23 -16.41
CA ASP A 79 -22.55 22.02 -17.32
C ASP A 79 -21.69 22.80 -18.30
N THR A 80 -22.14 22.85 -19.56
CA THR A 80 -21.42 23.60 -20.62
C THR A 80 -21.74 25.11 -20.59
N PHE A 81 -22.87 25.51 -19.99
CA PHE A 81 -23.38 26.89 -20.04
C PHE A 81 -23.70 27.50 -18.66
N SER A 82 -23.71 26.69 -17.60
CA SER A 82 -23.95 27.08 -16.21
C SER A 82 -22.76 26.74 -15.31
N SER A 83 -22.83 27.18 -14.05
CA SER A 83 -21.93 26.70 -13.00
C SER A 83 -22.13 25.21 -12.77
N ASP A 84 -21.04 24.47 -12.53
CA ASP A 84 -21.10 23.05 -12.21
C ASP A 84 -21.92 22.80 -10.92
N ASP A 85 -22.88 21.87 -10.99
CA ASP A 85 -23.73 21.52 -9.85
C ASP A 85 -23.12 20.40 -9.01
N PHE A 86 -23.15 20.56 -7.68
CA PHE A 86 -22.69 19.52 -6.75
C PHE A 86 -23.81 18.53 -6.48
N ILE A 87 -23.59 17.27 -6.87
CA ILE A 87 -24.55 16.19 -6.65
C ILE A 87 -24.37 15.60 -5.25
N GLY A 88 -23.13 15.28 -4.87
CA GLY A 88 -22.85 14.68 -3.57
C GLY A 88 -21.41 14.24 -3.42
N GLY A 89 -21.06 13.75 -2.23
CA GLY A 89 -19.72 13.26 -1.94
C GLY A 89 -19.69 12.06 -1.00
N ALA A 90 -18.59 11.33 -1.06
CA ALA A 90 -18.26 10.20 -0.21
C ALA A 90 -16.89 10.43 0.45
N LYS A 91 -16.71 9.93 1.66
CA LYS A 91 -15.46 10.02 2.41
C LYS A 91 -15.00 8.63 2.79
N ILE A 92 -13.76 8.29 2.44
CA ILE A 92 -13.15 6.98 2.70
C ILE A 92 -11.90 7.17 3.55
N TYR A 93 -11.80 6.43 4.65
CA TYR A 93 -10.61 6.42 5.50
C TYR A 93 -9.65 5.34 5.02
N VAL A 94 -8.46 5.74 4.58
CA VAL A 94 -7.45 4.81 4.04
C VAL A 94 -6.31 4.52 5.02
N LYS A 95 -6.45 4.92 6.29
CA LYS A 95 -5.41 4.77 7.32
C LYS A 95 -4.96 3.31 7.50
N ASP A 96 -5.91 2.40 7.66
CA ASP A 96 -5.61 0.98 7.91
C ASP A 96 -5.02 0.30 6.66
N LEU A 97 -5.49 0.71 5.48
CA LEU A 97 -4.95 0.27 4.19
C LEU A 97 -3.49 0.70 4.02
N LEU A 98 -3.18 1.97 4.30
CA LEU A 98 -1.81 2.47 4.24
C LEU A 98 -0.91 1.76 5.27
N THR A 99 -1.39 1.58 6.50
CA THR A 99 -0.64 0.90 7.55
C THR A 99 -0.28 -0.53 7.14
N SER A 100 -1.28 -1.29 6.67
CA SER A 100 -1.11 -2.66 6.17
C SER A 100 -0.20 -2.69 4.95
N GLY A 101 -0.34 -1.71 4.05
CA GLY A 101 0.46 -1.59 2.85
C GLY A 101 1.92 -1.25 3.10
N VAL A 102 2.23 -0.49 4.15
CA VAL A 102 3.62 -0.26 4.57
C VAL A 102 4.24 -1.50 5.19
N GLN A 103 3.46 -2.31 5.92
CA GLN A 103 3.95 -3.55 6.53
C GLN A 103 4.12 -4.69 5.51
N ASN A 104 3.13 -4.88 4.63
CA ASN A 104 3.06 -5.98 3.67
C ASN A 104 3.62 -5.61 2.28
N GLY A 105 3.95 -4.33 2.04
CA GLY A 105 4.38 -3.79 0.76
C GLY A 105 3.24 -3.41 -0.20
N THR A 106 2.12 -4.12 -0.15
CA THR A 106 0.91 -3.81 -0.92
C THR A 106 -0.34 -4.01 -0.06
N ALA A 107 -1.36 -3.19 -0.28
CA ALA A 107 -2.67 -3.37 0.34
C ALA A 107 -3.75 -2.99 -0.66
N GLU A 108 -4.80 -3.80 -0.76
CA GLU A 108 -5.88 -3.63 -1.72
C GLU A 108 -7.21 -3.65 -0.99
N LEU A 109 -8.08 -2.71 -1.33
CA LEU A 109 -9.46 -2.64 -0.91
C LEU A 109 -10.31 -2.87 -2.14
N HIS A 110 -11.03 -4.00 -2.11
CA HIS A 110 -11.88 -4.39 -3.21
C HIS A 110 -12.91 -3.31 -3.53
N PRO A 111 -13.26 -3.13 -4.83
CA PRO A 111 -14.34 -2.24 -5.24
C PRO A 111 -15.59 -2.53 -4.42
N SER A 112 -16.01 -1.54 -3.64
CA SER A 112 -17.14 -1.63 -2.73
C SER A 112 -18.05 -0.43 -2.95
N ASN A 113 -19.35 -0.61 -2.69
CA ASN A 113 -20.33 0.46 -2.80
C ASN A 113 -20.21 1.39 -1.60
N TYR A 114 -19.91 2.66 -1.87
CA TYR A 114 -19.89 3.73 -0.88
C TYR A 114 -21.13 4.58 -1.03
N ARG A 115 -21.72 4.92 0.11
CA ARG A 115 -22.83 5.86 0.20
C ARG A 115 -22.34 7.26 -0.16
N VAL A 116 -23.01 7.87 -1.13
CA VAL A 116 -22.84 9.29 -1.49
C VAL A 116 -23.88 10.09 -0.71
N VAL A 117 -23.45 11.20 -0.12
CA VAL A 117 -24.31 12.15 0.61
C VAL A 117 -24.18 13.55 0.02
N ASP A 118 -25.28 14.30 0.00
CA ASP A 118 -25.28 15.67 -0.51
C ASP A 118 -24.81 16.65 0.58
N ALA A 119 -24.86 17.96 0.28
CA ALA A 119 -24.54 19.01 1.25
C ALA A 119 -25.49 18.99 2.47
N SER A 120 -26.72 18.52 2.28
CA SER A 120 -27.74 18.37 3.32
C SER A 120 -27.64 17.03 4.08
N GLN A 121 -26.58 16.25 3.86
CA GLN A 121 -26.37 14.90 4.43
C GLN A 121 -27.46 13.87 4.07
N SER A 122 -28.29 14.16 3.08
CA SER A 122 -29.24 13.23 2.50
C SER A 122 -28.53 12.21 1.62
N TYR A 123 -29.06 11.00 1.62
CA TYR A 123 -28.62 9.96 0.71
C TYR A 123 -28.93 10.37 -0.73
N VAL A 124 -27.87 10.43 -1.55
CA VAL A 124 -27.97 10.76 -2.97
C VAL A 124 -27.65 9.56 -3.84
N GLY A 125 -27.00 8.50 -3.38
CA GLY A 125 -26.77 7.31 -4.19
C GLY A 125 -25.60 6.47 -3.72
N GLU A 126 -25.15 5.56 -4.58
CA GLU A 126 -23.98 4.71 -4.33
C GLU A 126 -22.91 4.90 -5.42
N ILE A 127 -21.65 4.86 -5.00
CA ILE A 127 -20.49 4.85 -5.91
C ILE A 127 -19.61 3.65 -5.60
N GLU A 128 -19.22 2.90 -6.62
CA GLU A 128 -18.32 1.76 -6.49
C GLU A 128 -16.87 2.22 -6.68
N VAL A 129 -16.07 2.09 -5.61
CA VAL A 129 -14.69 2.55 -5.58
C VAL A 129 -13.77 1.47 -5.04
N GLY A 130 -12.71 1.14 -5.77
CA GLY A 130 -11.60 0.32 -5.30
C GLY A 130 -10.42 1.19 -4.90
N VAL A 131 -9.64 0.76 -3.91
CA VAL A 131 -8.44 1.50 -3.48
C VAL A 131 -7.29 0.53 -3.31
N THR A 132 -6.21 0.71 -4.06
CA THR A 132 -5.02 -0.12 -4.00
C THR A 132 -3.81 0.75 -3.66
N PHE A 133 -3.12 0.42 -2.57
CA PHE A 133 -1.86 1.03 -2.20
C PHE A 133 -0.68 0.11 -2.55
N THR A 134 0.29 0.68 -3.25
CA THR A 134 1.56 0.02 -3.58
C THR A 134 2.73 0.83 -3.03
N LEU A 135 3.53 0.22 -2.16
CA LEU A 135 4.72 0.84 -1.62
C LEU A 135 5.80 1.00 -2.71
N LYS A 136 6.19 2.24 -2.99
CA LYS A 136 7.33 2.56 -3.86
C LYS A 136 8.57 2.59 -2.98
N HIS A 137 9.18 1.43 -2.81
CA HIS A 137 10.48 1.36 -2.16
C HIS A 137 11.47 2.30 -2.87
N PRO A 138 12.07 3.28 -2.18
CA PRO A 138 13.11 4.13 -2.77
C PRO A 138 14.42 3.38 -3.03
N TYR A 139 14.47 2.05 -2.85
CA TYR A 139 15.68 1.26 -3.02
C TYR A 139 15.39 -0.01 -3.82
N LYS A 140 15.64 0.05 -5.14
CA LYS A 140 16.23 -1.11 -5.83
C LYS A 140 17.67 -1.23 -5.33
N PHE A 141 17.89 -1.79 -4.13
CA PHE A 141 19.19 -2.38 -3.87
C PHE A 141 19.23 -3.66 -4.70
N SER A 142 19.80 -3.55 -5.91
CA SER A 142 20.43 -4.71 -6.51
C SER A 142 21.49 -5.16 -5.52
N TYR A 143 21.13 -6.05 -4.59
CA TYR A 143 22.13 -6.91 -4.01
C TYR A 143 22.64 -7.73 -5.20
N PRO A 144 23.91 -7.58 -5.63
CA PRO A 144 24.48 -8.61 -6.48
C PRO A 144 24.26 -9.93 -5.74
N ARG A 145 23.73 -10.95 -6.45
CA ARG A 145 23.58 -12.32 -5.93
C ARG A 145 24.83 -12.69 -5.12
N ARG A 146 24.76 -12.59 -3.80
CA ARG A 146 25.83 -13.05 -2.93
C ARG A 146 25.20 -13.81 -1.77
N ASN A 147 25.08 -15.10 -2.07
CA ASN A 147 25.01 -16.26 -1.20
C ASN A 147 24.15 -16.23 0.08
N ARG A 148 23.28 -17.23 0.09
CA ARG A 148 22.39 -17.82 1.10
C ARG A 148 22.99 -18.13 2.49
N TYR A 149 24.13 -17.56 2.91
CA TYR A 149 24.81 -17.94 4.16
C TYR A 149 24.94 -16.78 5.16
N MET A 150 23.85 -16.14 5.57
CA MET A 150 23.86 -15.24 6.76
C MET A 150 22.53 -15.24 7.53
N MET A 151 21.85 -16.38 7.60
CA MET A 151 20.68 -16.54 8.46
C MET A 151 20.75 -17.85 9.25
N GLU A 152 21.91 -18.14 9.87
CA GLU A 152 22.01 -19.19 10.90
C GLU A 152 23.21 -18.97 11.85
N LYS A 153 23.57 -17.73 12.19
CA LYS A 153 24.63 -17.49 13.20
C LYS A 153 24.32 -16.48 14.30
N SER A 154 23.13 -15.84 14.33
CA SER A 154 22.81 -14.94 15.44
C SER A 154 22.39 -15.64 16.74
N THR A 155 22.24 -16.96 16.75
CA THR A 155 21.96 -17.73 17.99
C THR A 155 23.21 -18.42 18.57
N ALA A 156 24.29 -18.56 17.79
CA ALA A 156 25.49 -19.27 18.23
C ALA A 156 26.53 -18.38 18.92
N ASP A 157 26.58 -17.08 18.59
CA ASP A 157 27.54 -16.14 19.19
C ASP A 157 27.08 -15.60 20.56
N GLY A 158 25.78 -15.72 20.89
CA GLY A 158 25.26 -15.44 22.24
C GLY A 158 25.58 -16.53 23.27
N MET A 159 25.73 -17.79 22.85
CA MET A 159 25.98 -18.92 23.75
C MET A 159 27.47 -19.15 24.09
N LYS A 160 28.41 -18.50 23.39
CA LYS A 160 29.85 -18.60 23.72
C LYS A 160 30.32 -17.56 24.73
N ALA A 161 29.59 -16.46 24.90
CA ALA A 161 29.95 -15.39 25.84
C ALA A 161 29.67 -15.75 27.31
N VAL A 162 28.78 -16.70 27.59
CA VAL A 162 28.48 -17.14 28.96
C VAL A 162 29.56 -18.10 29.50
N PHE A 163 30.25 -18.84 28.64
CA PHE A 163 31.19 -19.89 29.06
C PHE A 163 32.66 -19.46 29.20
N ARG A 164 33.01 -18.19 28.94
CA ARG A 164 34.40 -17.68 29.11
C ARG A 164 34.69 -16.99 30.44
N SER A 165 33.72 -16.86 31.34
CA SER A 165 33.95 -16.35 32.72
C SER A 165 34.18 -17.43 33.77
N ALA A 166 34.51 -18.67 33.38
CA ALA A 166 34.77 -19.77 34.33
C ALA A 166 36.19 -20.37 34.25
N ALA A 167 37.10 -19.83 33.42
CA ALA A 167 38.45 -20.40 33.24
C ALA A 167 39.59 -19.45 33.67
N VAL A 168 39.35 -18.62 34.70
CA VAL A 168 40.42 -17.87 35.40
C VAL A 168 41.03 -18.69 36.55
N LEU A 169 40.51 -19.89 36.81
CA LEU A 169 40.99 -20.76 37.88
C LEU A 169 41.29 -22.14 37.31
N PHE A 170 42.41 -22.31 36.63
CA PHE A 170 43.25 -23.51 36.67
C PHE A 170 44.42 -23.25 35.72
N GLY A 171 45.55 -22.82 36.29
CA GLY A 171 46.81 -22.77 35.58
C GLY A 171 47.30 -24.18 35.27
N MET A 172 47.87 -24.37 34.09
CA MET A 172 49.16 -25.07 33.87
C MET A 172 49.43 -25.19 32.37
N ASN A 173 50.69 -24.91 32.05
CA ASN A 173 51.37 -25.09 30.77
C ASN A 173 50.99 -26.41 30.07
N PHE A 174 50.77 -26.39 28.75
CA PHE A 174 51.40 -27.33 27.80
C PHE A 174 51.11 -26.92 26.33
N LEU A 175 52.20 -26.66 25.60
CA LEU A 175 52.46 -26.70 24.15
C LEU A 175 51.23 -26.73 23.19
N CYS A 176 51.01 -25.76 22.29
CA CYS A 176 51.89 -25.28 21.21
C CYS A 176 52.54 -26.41 20.38
N LEU A 177 51.77 -27.39 19.90
CA LEU A 177 52.13 -28.27 18.76
C LEU A 177 50.93 -29.17 18.45
N GLN A 178 50.16 -28.88 17.40
CA GLN A 178 49.57 -29.83 16.44
C GLN A 178 48.56 -29.12 15.50
N TRP A 179 48.88 -27.94 14.95
CA TRP A 179 48.04 -27.29 13.92
C TRP A 179 48.29 -27.86 12.51
N ARG A 180 48.81 -29.09 12.42
CA ARG A 180 49.30 -29.74 11.20
C ARG A 180 48.71 -31.16 11.03
N LEU A 181 47.38 -31.23 11.16
CA LEU A 181 46.49 -32.34 10.81
C LEU A 181 45.10 -31.69 10.56
N TRP A 182 44.89 -30.75 9.64
CA TRP A 182 45.07 -30.78 8.18
C TRP A 182 44.51 -32.06 7.53
N LEU A 183 43.24 -31.97 7.12
CA LEU A 183 42.81 -32.36 5.77
C LEU A 183 42.81 -33.85 5.40
N GLU A 184 42.20 -34.70 6.22
CA GLU A 184 41.67 -36.01 5.77
C GLU A 184 40.14 -36.18 5.87
N ILE A 185 39.41 -35.26 6.52
CA ILE A 185 37.95 -35.42 6.76
C ILE A 185 37.09 -34.69 5.70
N PHE A 186 37.70 -34.14 4.64
CA PHE A 186 36.98 -33.69 3.45
C PHE A 186 37.31 -34.60 2.27
N GLY A 187 36.56 -35.69 2.09
CA GLY A 187 36.60 -36.42 0.83
C GLY A 187 35.86 -37.74 0.81
N ARG A 188 34.53 -37.73 0.64
CA ARG A 188 33.77 -38.42 -0.45
C ARG A 188 32.25 -38.49 -0.19
N PRO A 189 31.45 -38.70 -1.26
CA PRO A 189 30.08 -38.19 -1.39
C PRO A 189 29.00 -39.19 -0.94
N CYS A 190 27.85 -38.65 -0.54
CA CYS A 190 26.61 -39.42 -0.41
C CYS A 190 26.07 -39.76 -1.80
N ASN A 191 26.10 -41.05 -2.17
CA ASN A 191 25.24 -41.60 -3.20
C ASN A 191 24.07 -42.36 -2.55
N PHE A 192 22.88 -42.02 -3.01
CA PHE A 192 21.62 -42.71 -2.78
C PHE A 192 21.46 -43.77 -3.89
N LEU A 193 20.99 -44.96 -3.49
CA LEU A 193 20.74 -46.19 -4.26
C LEU A 193 21.96 -46.99 -4.74
#